data_AF-A0AAW6DIU4-F1
#
_entry.id   AF-A0AAW6DIU4-F1
#
_cell.length_a   1.000
_cell.length_b   1.000
_cell.length_c   1.000
_cell.angle_alpha   90.00
_cell.angle_beta   90.00
_cell.angle_gamma   90.00
#
_symmetry.space_group_name_H-M   'P 1'
#
loop_
_entity.id
_entity.type
_entity.pdbx_description
1 polymer ?
#
loop_
_entity_poly.entity_id
_entity_poly.type
_entity_poly.pdbx_seq_one_letter_code
_entity_poly.pdbx_strand_id
1 'polypeptide(L)'
;MNTQTSLVAEQIRLQQWADQIRDCQNRPSDMKVDAWCREHGITKANYYYRLRRVREACLKLCEPSPSFVELTAPAESIPAKASHTHSSVAAVLHAESGITIDIYNDASADFLRNLIGAASHAE
;
A
#
# COMPACT_ATOMS: atom_id res chain seq x y z
N MET A 1 42.54 -14.26 2.97
CA MET A 1 42.92 -13.25 1.96
C MET A 1 41.94 -13.36 0.80
N ASN A 2 40.73 -12.82 0.94
CA ASN A 2 39.70 -12.95 -0.10
C ASN A 2 39.87 -11.74 -1.02
N THR A 3 40.73 -11.91 -2.01
CA THR A 3 41.12 -10.91 -3.00
C THR A 3 39.87 -10.35 -3.68
N GLN A 4 39.84 -9.04 -3.87
CA GLN A 4 38.77 -8.23 -4.46
C GLN A 4 37.99 -8.91 -5.62
N THR A 5 38.67 -9.71 -6.44
CA THR A 5 38.11 -10.55 -7.51
C THR A 5 36.99 -11.50 -7.04
N SER A 6 37.12 -12.11 -5.85
CA SER A 6 36.13 -13.04 -5.31
C SER A 6 34.81 -12.34 -4.97
N LEU A 7 34.90 -11.12 -4.41
CA LEU A 7 33.73 -10.28 -4.10
C LEU A 7 33.01 -9.86 -5.39
N VAL A 8 33.77 -9.41 -6.39
CA VAL A 8 33.21 -9.03 -7.69
C VAL A 8 32.54 -10.24 -8.37
N ALA A 9 33.16 -11.42 -8.31
CA ALA A 9 32.59 -12.64 -8.86
C ALA A 9 31.29 -13.05 -8.15
N GLU A 10 31.18 -12.87 -6.82
CA GLU A 10 29.94 -13.10 -6.10
C GLU A 10 28.83 -12.13 -6.53
N GLN A 11 29.16 -10.84 -6.66
CA GLN A 11 28.20 -9.82 -7.09
C GLN A 11 27.68 -10.09 -8.51
N ILE A 12 28.57 -10.44 -9.44
CA ILE A 12 28.18 -10.79 -10.82
C ILE A 12 27.24 -11.99 -10.83
N ARG A 13 27.53 -13.04 -10.05
CA ARG A 13 26.64 -14.21 -9.95
C ARG A 13 25.28 -13.85 -9.38
N LEU A 14 25.23 -13.03 -8.33
CA LEU A 14 23.97 -12.57 -7.75
C LEU A 14 23.13 -11.79 -8.77
N GLN A 15 23.77 -10.93 -9.57
CA GLN A 15 23.09 -10.18 -10.61
C GLN A 15 22.53 -11.10 -11.71
N GLN A 16 23.32 -12.05 -12.19
CA GLN A 16 22.87 -13.06 -13.16
C GLN A 16 21.69 -13.88 -12.62
N TRP A 17 21.71 -14.25 -11.33
CA TRP A 17 20.61 -14.95 -10.69
C TRP A 17 19.36 -14.08 -10.58
N ALA A 18 19.51 -12.79 -10.27
CA ALA A 18 18.40 -11.85 -10.22
C ALA A 18 17.72 -11.71 -11.60
N ASP A 19 18.52 -11.66 -12.67
CA ASP A 19 18.00 -11.59 -14.04
C ASP A 19 17.21 -12.86 -14.41
N GLN A 20 17.73 -14.05 -14.07
CA GLN A 20 17.03 -15.32 -14.26
C GLN A 20 15.74 -15.42 -13.44
N ILE A 21 15.74 -14.92 -12.20
CA ILE A 21 14.53 -14.90 -11.38
C ILE A 21 13.47 -14.00 -11.99
N ARG A 22 13.86 -12.83 -12.50
CA ARG A 22 12.95 -11.90 -13.19
C ARG A 22 12.38 -12.53 -14.45
N ASP A 23 13.19 -13.20 -15.24
CA ASP A 23 12.72 -13.94 -16.42
C ASP A 23 11.70 -15.04 -16.03
N CYS A 24 12.02 -15.85 -15.01
CA CYS A 24 11.10 -16.83 -14.48
C CYS A 24 9.79 -16.22 -13.96
N GLN A 25 9.83 -15.02 -13.35
CA GLN A 25 8.63 -14.32 -12.90
C GLN A 25 7.76 -13.81 -14.05
N ASN A 26 8.36 -13.50 -15.20
CA ASN A 26 7.70 -13.04 -16.42
C ASN A 26 7.23 -14.18 -17.34
N ARG A 27 7.37 -15.43 -16.92
CA ARG A 27 6.89 -16.59 -17.66
C ARG A 27 5.36 -16.55 -17.86
N PRO A 28 4.82 -17.21 -18.90
CA PRO A 28 3.37 -17.34 -19.09
C PRO A 28 2.66 -17.90 -17.84
N SER A 29 1.44 -17.41 -17.56
CA SER A 29 0.69 -17.76 -16.34
C SER A 29 0.38 -19.25 -16.22
N ASP A 30 0.26 -19.96 -17.34
CA ASP A 30 0.05 -21.40 -17.45
C ASP A 30 1.34 -22.21 -17.24
N MET A 31 2.51 -21.56 -17.29
CA MET A 31 3.80 -22.21 -17.13
C MET A 31 4.18 -22.38 -15.65
N LYS A 32 4.45 -23.63 -15.26
CA LYS A 32 4.99 -23.94 -13.92
C LYS A 32 6.48 -23.63 -13.85
N VAL A 33 6.94 -23.20 -12.67
CA VAL A 33 8.38 -22.96 -12.38
C VAL A 33 9.24 -24.18 -12.74
N ASP A 34 8.75 -25.41 -12.50
CA ASP A 34 9.48 -26.63 -12.84
C ASP A 34 9.69 -26.81 -14.35
N ALA A 35 8.73 -26.38 -15.17
CA ALA A 35 8.88 -26.41 -16.61
C ALA A 35 9.93 -25.38 -17.07
N TRP A 36 9.83 -24.16 -16.55
CA TRP A 36 10.79 -23.09 -16.83
C TRP A 36 12.22 -23.50 -16.43
N CYS A 37 12.39 -24.12 -15.25
CA CYS A 37 13.68 -24.62 -14.78
C CYS A 37 14.28 -25.67 -15.74
N ARG A 38 13.46 -26.57 -16.30
CA ARG A 38 13.93 -27.57 -17.28
C ARG A 38 14.40 -26.92 -18.57
N GLU A 39 13.66 -25.95 -19.09
CA GLU A 39 14.05 -25.19 -20.30
C GLU A 39 15.35 -24.40 -20.09
N HIS A 40 15.57 -23.91 -18.88
CA HIS A 40 16.76 -23.14 -18.51
C HIS A 40 17.90 -24.01 -17.96
N GLY A 41 17.78 -25.33 -18.03
CA GLY A 41 18.85 -26.27 -17.64
C GLY A 41 19.22 -26.23 -16.16
N ILE A 42 18.31 -25.82 -15.28
CA ILE A 42 18.53 -25.79 -13.83
C ILE A 42 17.56 -26.70 -13.08
N THR A 43 18.00 -27.20 -11.92
CA THR A 43 17.10 -27.93 -11.03
C THR A 43 16.22 -26.95 -10.25
N LYS A 44 15.00 -27.39 -9.91
CA LYS A 44 14.08 -26.64 -9.02
C LYS A 44 14.76 -26.21 -7.72
N ALA A 45 15.54 -27.12 -7.11
CA ALA A 45 16.28 -26.83 -5.90
C ALA A 45 17.30 -25.70 -6.09
N ASN A 46 18.03 -25.69 -7.21
CA ASN A 46 18.97 -24.62 -7.54
C ASN A 46 18.25 -23.28 -7.76
N TYR A 47 17.10 -23.28 -8.43
CA TYR A 47 16.27 -22.08 -8.58
C TYR A 47 15.89 -21.46 -7.23
N TYR A 48 15.33 -22.25 -6.31
CA TYR A 48 14.92 -21.72 -5.00
C TYR A 48 16.13 -21.33 -4.13
N TYR A 49 17.26 -22.01 -4.26
CA TYR A 49 18.51 -21.59 -3.64
C TYR A 49 18.95 -20.20 -4.13
N ARG A 50 18.98 -19.98 -5.45
CA ARG A 50 19.32 -18.69 -6.07
C ARG A 50 18.34 -17.60 -5.64
N LEU A 51 17.03 -17.90 -5.66
CA LEU A 51 15.98 -16.98 -5.20
C LEU A 51 16.20 -16.53 -3.76
N ARG A 52 16.51 -17.48 -2.87
CA ARG A 52 16.84 -17.17 -1.48
C ARG A 52 18.06 -16.25 -1.37
N ARG A 53 19.15 -16.58 -2.07
CA ARG A 53 20.40 -15.80 -2.04
C ARG A 53 20.22 -14.37 -2.56
N VAL A 54 19.44 -14.19 -3.61
CA VAL A 54 19.13 -12.85 -4.15
C VAL A 54 18.30 -12.05 -3.15
N ARG A 55 17.27 -12.65 -2.53
CA ARG A 55 16.48 -11.98 -1.48
C ARG A 55 17.34 -11.55 -0.29
N GLU A 56 18.21 -12.43 0.19
CA GLU A 56 19.15 -12.12 1.29
C GLU A 56 20.08 -10.95 0.90
N ALA A 57 20.58 -10.90 -0.34
CA ALA A 57 21.41 -9.80 -0.80
C ALA A 57 20.64 -8.48 -0.90
N CYS A 58 19.39 -8.51 -1.40
CA CYS A 58 18.52 -7.32 -1.42
C CYS A 58 18.26 -6.79 -0.01
N LEU A 59 18.02 -7.66 0.97
CA LEU A 59 17.80 -7.25 2.36
C LEU A 59 19.03 -6.59 2.98
N LYS A 60 20.24 -7.06 2.67
CA LYS A 60 21.50 -6.43 3.13
C LYS A 60 21.72 -5.05 2.50
N LEU A 61 21.30 -4.85 1.26
CA LEU A 61 21.36 -3.52 0.60
C LEU A 61 20.29 -2.58 1.17
N CYS A 62 19.13 -3.14 1.49
CA CYS A 62 18.04 -2.46 2.17
C CYS A 62 18.22 -2.44 3.69
N GLU A 63 19.45 -2.55 4.24
CA GLU A 63 19.68 -2.30 5.68
C GLU A 63 18.91 -1.02 6.02
N PRO A 64 17.76 -1.13 6.71
CA PRO A 64 17.03 0.04 7.06
C PRO A 64 17.92 0.65 8.12
N SER A 65 18.63 1.73 7.78
CA SER A 65 18.99 2.71 8.79
C SER A 65 17.73 2.83 9.65
N PRO A 66 17.77 2.59 10.97
CA PRO A 66 16.57 2.60 11.79
C PRO A 66 15.89 3.95 11.58
N SER A 67 14.92 3.94 10.67
CA SER A 67 14.11 5.07 10.32
C SER A 67 13.12 5.07 11.44
N PHE A 68 13.50 5.73 12.52
CA PHE A 68 12.58 6.08 13.58
C PHE A 68 11.52 6.96 12.91
N VAL A 69 10.43 6.33 12.48
CA VAL A 69 9.23 7.06 12.12
C VAL A 69 8.61 7.39 13.46
N GLU A 70 8.79 8.63 13.90
CA GLU A 70 7.91 9.20 14.92
C GLU A 70 6.49 9.08 14.39
N LEU A 71 5.78 8.05 14.82
CA LEU A 71 4.33 8.08 14.80
C LEU A 71 3.99 9.30 15.64
N THR A 72 3.47 10.35 15.00
CA THR A 72 2.85 11.45 15.73
C THR A 72 1.89 10.78 16.70
N ALA A 73 2.19 10.85 17.99
CA ALA A 73 1.27 10.38 19.01
C ALA A 73 -0.08 11.00 18.66
N PRO A 74 -1.19 10.23 18.61
CA PRO A 74 -2.51 10.82 18.47
C PRO A 74 -2.52 11.93 19.51
N ALA A 75 -2.65 13.17 19.06
CA ALA A 75 -2.53 14.31 19.95
C ALA A 75 -3.47 14.01 21.11
N GLU A 76 -2.90 13.71 22.27
CA GLU A 76 -3.65 13.66 23.51
C GLU A 76 -4.17 15.07 23.62
N SER A 77 -5.41 15.23 23.19
CA SER A 77 -6.16 16.45 23.31
C SER A 77 -6.20 16.70 24.80
N ILE A 78 -5.32 17.60 25.25
CA ILE A 78 -5.50 18.41 26.43
C ILE A 78 -7.00 18.72 26.51
N PRO A 79 -7.67 18.56 27.67
CA PRO A 79 -9.11 18.76 27.78
C PRO A 79 -9.43 20.26 27.69
N ALA A 80 -9.31 20.82 26.49
CA ALA A 80 -9.95 22.05 26.12
C ALA A 80 -11.41 21.68 25.87
N LYS A 81 -12.29 22.11 26.77
CA LYS A 81 -13.74 22.15 26.61
C LYS A 81 -14.12 22.47 25.16
N ALA A 82 -14.42 21.45 24.38
CA ALA A 82 -15.16 21.54 23.15
C ALA A 82 -16.05 20.30 23.11
N SER A 83 -17.33 20.56 23.35
CA SER A 83 -18.47 19.68 23.29
C SER A 83 -18.31 18.55 22.26
N HIS A 84 -18.41 17.31 22.73
CA HIS A 84 -18.67 16.17 21.85
C HIS A 84 -20.06 16.34 21.23
N THR A 85 -20.13 16.67 19.94
CA THR A 85 -21.30 16.36 19.11
C THR A 85 -20.83 16.04 17.70
N HIS A 86 -20.12 14.93 17.51
CA HIS A 86 -20.16 14.25 16.22
C HIS A 86 -21.50 13.53 16.14
N SER A 87 -22.54 14.32 15.88
CA SER A 87 -23.86 13.84 15.52
C SER A 87 -23.73 13.00 14.26
N SER A 88 -24.23 11.75 14.28
CA SER A 88 -24.20 10.90 13.09
C SER A 88 -25.14 11.47 12.02
N VAL A 89 -24.80 11.24 10.75
CA VAL A 89 -25.67 11.60 9.62
C VAL A 89 -26.99 10.83 9.76
N ALA A 90 -28.10 11.57 9.84
CA ALA A 90 -29.45 11.05 9.92
C ALA A 90 -30.05 10.80 8.54
N ALA A 91 -29.74 11.66 7.56
CA ALA A 91 -30.25 11.54 6.20
C ALA A 91 -29.32 12.24 5.19
N VAL A 92 -29.37 11.81 3.93
CA VAL A 92 -28.67 12.45 2.81
C VAL A 92 -29.70 12.79 1.73
N LEU A 93 -29.70 14.05 1.27
CA LEU A 93 -30.54 14.52 0.19
C LEU A 93 -29.72 14.62 -1.09
N HIS A 94 -30.23 14.04 -2.19
CA HIS A 94 -29.62 14.12 -3.51
C HIS A 94 -30.52 14.97 -4.43
N ALA A 95 -29.98 16.06 -4.96
CA ALA A 95 -30.65 16.88 -5.96
C ALA A 95 -30.29 16.41 -7.38
N GLU A 96 -31.20 16.59 -8.35
CA GLU A 96 -30.96 16.27 -9.76
C GLU A 96 -29.81 17.07 -10.38
N SER A 97 -29.48 18.22 -9.80
CA SER A 97 -28.32 19.04 -10.14
C SER A 97 -26.97 18.44 -9.71
N GLY A 98 -26.97 17.30 -9.02
CA GLY A 98 -25.78 16.63 -8.50
C GLY A 98 -25.32 17.14 -7.13
N ILE A 99 -26.08 18.04 -6.49
CA ILE A 99 -25.81 18.52 -5.13
C ILE A 99 -26.25 17.46 -4.11
N THR A 100 -25.38 17.18 -3.14
CA THR A 100 -25.67 16.27 -2.01
C THR A 100 -25.60 17.03 -0.69
N ILE A 101 -26.61 16.87 0.16
CA ILE A 101 -26.70 17.54 1.46
C ILE A 101 -26.83 16.49 2.56
N ASP A 102 -25.86 16.46 3.46
CA ASP A 102 -25.87 15.60 4.64
C ASP A 102 -26.57 16.30 5.80
N ILE A 103 -27.56 15.63 6.39
CA ILE A 103 -28.32 16.11 7.55
C ILE A 103 -27.91 15.30 8.76
N TYR A 104 -27.44 15.98 9.81
CA TYR A 104 -27.03 15.38 11.08
C TYR A 104 -28.19 15.34 12.08
N ASN A 105 -28.16 14.41 13.05
CA ASN A 105 -29.20 14.19 14.07
C ASN A 105 -29.48 15.40 14.99
N ASP A 106 -28.60 16.38 15.03
CA ASP A 106 -28.67 17.60 15.83
C ASP A 106 -29.17 18.79 15.01
N ALA A 107 -29.53 18.58 13.74
CA ALA A 107 -30.14 19.59 12.90
C ALA A 107 -31.45 20.08 13.53
N SER A 108 -31.51 21.39 13.80
CA SER A 108 -32.72 21.99 14.39
C SER A 108 -33.87 21.99 13.39
N ALA A 109 -35.10 21.89 13.91
CA ALA A 109 -36.29 21.91 13.07
C ALA A 109 -36.42 23.23 12.27
N ASP A 110 -35.96 24.35 12.82
CA ASP A 110 -35.92 25.64 12.12
C ASP A 110 -34.93 25.64 10.97
N PHE A 111 -33.74 25.07 11.17
CA PHE A 111 -32.76 24.92 10.09
C PHE A 111 -33.31 24.06 8.94
N LEU A 112 -33.95 22.94 9.26
CA LEU A 112 -34.56 22.06 8.25
C LEU A 112 -35.69 22.77 7.49
N ARG A 113 -36.55 23.54 8.17
CA ARG A 113 -37.61 24.32 7.52
C ARG A 113 -37.04 25.37 6.58
N ASN A 114 -36.01 26.10 7.01
CA ASN A 114 -35.36 27.12 6.19
C ASN A 114 -34.66 26.50 4.97
N LEU A 115 -34.00 25.36 5.14
CA LEU A 115 -33.34 24.64 4.06
C LEU A 115 -34.35 24.17 3.00
N ILE A 116 -35.44 23.54 3.43
CA ILE A 116 -36.50 23.07 2.53
C ILE A 116 -37.17 24.27 1.84
N GLY A 117 -37.42 25.35 2.57
CA GLY A 117 -37.95 26.60 2.01
C GLY A 117 -37.03 27.19 0.94
N ALA A 118 -35.73 27.31 1.23
CA ALA A 118 -34.74 27.78 0.27
C ALA A 118 -34.66 26.89 -0.97
N ALA A 119 -34.68 25.56 -0.79
CA ALA A 119 -34.71 24.61 -1.90
C ALA A 119 -35.98 24.74 -2.76
N SER A 120 -37.13 25.07 -2.17
CA SER A 120 -38.37 25.31 -2.91
C SER A 120 -38.38 26.62 -3.73
N HIS A 121 -37.42 27.53 -3.48
CA HIS A 121 -37.22 28.76 -4.23
C HIS A 121 -36.06 28.70 -5.23
N ALA A 122 -35.33 27.59 -5.26
CA ALA A 122 -34.30 27.32 -6.25
C ALA A 122 -34.97 26.69 -7.49
N GLU A 123 -35.62 27.53 -8.31
CA GLU A 123 -35.86 27.24 -9.74
C GLU A 123 -34.58 27.49 -10.55
#